data_AF-A0A382AQH9-F1
#
_entry.id   AF-A0A382AQH9-F1
#
_cell.length_a   1.000
_cell.length_b   1.000
_cell.length_c   1.000
_cell.angle_alpha   90.00
_cell.angle_beta   90.00
_cell.angle_gamma   90.00
#
_symmetry.space_group_name_H-M   'P 1'
#
loop_
_entity.id
_entity.type
_entity.pdbx_description
1 polymer ?
#
loop_
_entity_poly.entity_id
_entity_poly.type
_entity_poly.pdbx_seq_one_letter_code
_entity_poly.pdbx_strand_id
1 'polypeptide(L)' 'MGWVAGPSLVIATCQAGALGILAAATLTFDEMVKAIEEIRKNTDNPFGVNLRTDAFDIESRV' A
#
# COMPACT_ATOMS: atom_id res chain seq x y z
N MET A 1 -4.32 8.92 1.80
CA MET A 1 -5.06 9.24 3.05
C MET A 1 -4.59 8.27 4.13
N GLY A 2 -3.87 8.74 5.16
CA GLY A 2 -3.42 7.88 6.25
C GLY A 2 -4.61 7.20 6.95
N TRP A 3 -4.44 5.94 7.37
CA TRP A 3 -5.47 5.09 8.01
C TRP A 3 -6.68 4.67 7.16
N VAL A 4 -6.97 5.36 6.05
CA VAL A 4 -8.14 5.03 5.20
C VAL A 4 -7.74 4.12 4.04
N ALA A 5 -6.64 4.42 3.36
CA ALA A 5 -6.21 3.69 2.17
C ALA A 5 -5.38 2.44 2.53
N GLY A 6 -6.04 1.46 3.15
CA GLY A 6 -5.50 0.12 3.45
C GLY A 6 -5.77 -0.92 2.34
N PRO A 7 -5.38 -2.19 2.55
CA PRO A 7 -5.47 -3.24 1.53
C PRO A 7 -6.85 -3.40 0.88
N SER A 8 -7.92 -3.46 1.67
CA SER A 8 -9.28 -3.69 1.15
C SER A 8 -9.73 -2.63 0.14
N LEU A 9 -9.46 -1.35 0.43
CA LEU A 9 -9.78 -0.25 -0.48
C LEU A 9 -8.91 -0.31 -1.75
N VAL A 10 -7.62 -0.60 -1.60
CA VAL A 10 -6.69 -0.71 -2.74
C VAL A 10 -7.11 -1.86 -3.66
N ILE A 11 -7.42 -3.04 -3.10
CA ILE A 11 -7.88 -4.22 -3.84
C ILE A 11 -9.17 -3.89 -4.61
N ALA A 12 -10.18 -3.33 -3.94
CA ALA A 12 -11.45 -2.97 -4.58
C ALA A 12 -11.26 -1.95 -5.72
N THR A 13 -10.39 -0.96 -5.51
CA THR A 13 -10.04 0.04 -6.54
C THR A 13 -9.39 -0.63 -7.76
N CYS A 14 -8.44 -1.53 -7.52
CA CYS A 14 -7.76 -2.29 -8.56
C CYS A 14 -8.72 -3.19 -9.33
N GLN A 15 -9.62 -3.90 -8.64
CA GLN A 15 -10.64 -4.77 -9.25
C GLN A 15 -11.67 -3.99 -10.05
N ALA A 16 -11.94 -2.73 -9.69
CA ALA A 16 -12.77 -1.81 -10.47
C ALA A 16 -12.07 -1.24 -11.73
N GLY A 17 -10.81 -1.62 -11.99
CA GLY A 17 -10.03 -1.17 -13.15
C GLY A 17 -9.33 0.18 -12.95
N ALA A 18 -9.30 0.71 -11.73
CA ALA A 18 -8.58 1.93 -11.37
C ALA A 18 -7.24 1.62 -10.68
N LEU A 19 -6.40 2.64 -10.50
CA LEU A 19 -5.13 2.49 -9.78
C LEU A 19 -5.34 2.69 -8.27
N GLY A 20 -5.24 1.61 -7.49
CA GLY A 20 -5.24 1.71 -6.02
C GLY A 20 -3.86 2.14 -5.48
N ILE A 21 -3.84 2.95 -4.42
CA ILE A 21 -2.61 3.41 -3.76
C ILE A 21 -2.66 3.16 -2.26
N LEU A 22 -1.77 2.30 -1.75
CA LEU A 22 -1.63 2.04 -0.31
C LEU A 22 -0.98 3.24 0.39
N ALA A 23 -1.60 3.76 1.45
CA ALA A 23 -1.01 4.83 2.26
C ALA A 23 -0.09 4.26 3.35
N ALA A 24 1.22 4.17 3.07
CA ALA A 24 2.18 3.52 3.98
C ALA A 24 2.69 4.41 5.12
N ALA A 25 2.39 5.72 5.10
CA ALA A 25 2.92 6.68 6.08
C ALA A 25 2.55 6.37 7.55
N THR A 26 1.50 5.57 7.78
CA THR A 26 1.03 5.17 9.12
C THR A 26 1.43 3.76 9.50
N LEU A 27 2.17 3.06 8.64
CA LEU A 27 2.56 1.66 8.82
C LEU A 27 4.03 1.57 9.22
N THR A 28 4.36 0.67 10.13
CA THR A 28 5.73 0.16 10.27
C THR A 28 6.19 -0.54 8.98
N PHE A 29 7.49 -0.79 8.83
CA PHE A 29 8.00 -1.52 7.67
C PHE A 29 7.33 -2.89 7.50
N ASP A 30 7.25 -3.68 8.57
CA ASP A 30 6.66 -5.02 8.53
C ASP A 30 5.16 -4.99 8.22
N GLU A 31 4.42 -4.01 8.75
CA GLU A 31 3.01 -3.82 8.40
C GLU A 31 2.83 -3.41 6.94
N MET A 32 3.71 -2.57 6.40
CA MET A 32 3.71 -2.21 4.99
C MET A 32 3.95 -3.43 4.11
N VAL A 33 4.94 -4.27 4.43
CA VAL A 33 5.22 -5.51 3.68
C VAL A 33 3.99 -6.43 3.70
N LYS A 34 3.40 -6.67 4.88
CA LYS A 34 2.19 -7.51 5.02
C LYS A 34 1.01 -6.95 4.20
N ALA A 35 0.80 -5.64 4.22
CA ALA A 35 -0.24 -4.99 3.44
C ALA A 35 -0.03 -5.15 1.92
N ILE A 36 1.22 -5.03 1.45
CA ILE A 36 1.60 -5.25 0.05
C ILE A 36 1.34 -6.71 -0.36
N GLU A 37 1.71 -7.67 0.49
CA GLU A 37 1.44 -9.09 0.25
C GLU A 37 -0.05 -9.40 0.18
N GLU A 38 -0.86 -8.80 1.06
CA GLU A 38 -2.31 -8.96 1.04
C GLU A 38 -2.92 -8.44 -0.27
N ILE A 39 -2.48 -7.27 -0.74
CA ILE A 39 -2.95 -6.72 -2.02
C ILE A 39 -2.57 -7.67 -3.17
N ARG A 40 -1.30 -8.09 -3.25
CA ARG A 40 -0.80 -9.01 -4.30
C ARG A 40 -1.51 -10.36 -4.32
N LYS A 41 -1.98 -10.85 -3.16
CA LYS A 41 -2.75 -12.11 -3.08
C LYS A 41 -4.17 -12.00 -3.65
N ASN A 42 -4.72 -10.80 -3.78
CA ASN A 42 -6.13 -10.56 -4.11
C ASN A 42 -6.35 -9.82 -5.44
N THR A 43 -5.28 -9.39 -6.12
CA THR A 43 -5.37 -8.80 -7.46
C THR A 43 -4.04 -8.92 -8.21
N ASP A 44 -4.14 -9.21 -9.52
CA ASP A 44 -3.02 -9.16 -10.46
C ASP A 44 -2.87 -7.77 -11.12
N ASN A 45 -3.80 -6.83 -10.84
CA ASN A 45 -3.76 -5.48 -11.39
C ASN A 45 -2.68 -4.63 -10.70
N PRO A 46 -2.09 -3.66 -11.42
CA PRO A 46 -1.07 -2.78 -10.83
C PRO A 46 -1.65 -1.91 -9.72
N PHE A 47 -0.84 -1.68 -8.69
CA PHE A 47 -1.14 -0.76 -7.58
C PHE A 47 0.11 0.03 -7.19
N GLY A 48 -0.10 1.16 -6.51
CA GLY A 48 0.97 2.00 -5.97
C GLY A 48 1.09 1.89 -4.45
N VAL A 49 2.24 2.34 -3.95
CA VAL A 49 2.48 2.55 -2.51
C VAL A 49 2.95 3.97 -2.31
N ASN A 50 2.27 4.74 -1.46
CA ASN A 50 2.65 6.09 -1.12
C ASN A 50 3.59 6.07 0.10
N LEU A 51 4.84 6.52 -0.11
CA LEU A 51 5.87 6.61 0.92
C LEU A 51 6.07 8.07 1.34
N ARG A 52 6.35 8.27 2.63
CA ARG A 52 6.76 9.56 3.20
C ARG A 52 8.28 9.59 3.21
N THR A 53 8.89 10.53 2.49
CA THR A 53 10.36 10.58 2.31
C THR A 53 11.13 10.93 3.58
N ASP A 54 10.45 11.47 4.59
CA ASP A 54 10.95 11.76 5.94
C ASP A 54 10.67 10.63 6.94
N ALA A 55 10.25 9.45 6.48
CA ALA A 55 10.20 8.25 7.33
C ALA A 55 11.63 7.84 7.72
N PHE A 56 11.84 7.47 8.99
CA PHE A 56 13.16 7.12 9.52
C PHE A 56 13.76 5.86 8.88
N ASP A 57 12.91 5.01 8.30
CA ASP A 57 13.24 3.74 7.64
C ASP A 57 13.04 3.83 6.12
N ILE A 58 13.06 5.03 5.53
CA ILE A 58 12.78 5.24 4.10
C ILE A 58 13.70 4.43 3.18
N GLU A 59 14.97 4.25 3.55
CA GLU A 59 15.93 3.47 2.77
C GLU A 59 15.53 1.99 2.66
N SER A 60 14.81 1.46 3.65
CA SER A 60 14.30 0.08 3.61
C SER A 60 13.06 -0.08 2.73
N ARG A 61 12.36 1.03 2.41
CA ARG A 61 11.03 1.03 1.77
C ARG A 61 11.05 1.13 0.25
N VAL A 62 12.22 1.34 -0.36
CA VAL A 62 12.41 1.60 -1.81
C VAL A 62 13.01 0.41 -2.56
#